data_AF-A0A7J9QF38-F1
#
_entry.id   AF-A0A7J9QF38-F1
#
_cell.length_a   1.000
_cell.length_b   1.000
_cell.length_c   1.000
_cell.angle_alpha   90.00
_cell.angle_beta   90.00
_cell.angle_gamma   90.00
#
_symmetry.space_group_name_H-M   'P 1'
#
loop_
_entity.id
_entity.type
_entity.pdbx_description
1 polymer ?
#
loop_
_entity_poly.entity_id
_entity_poly.type
_entity_poly.pdbx_seq_one_letter_code
_entity_poly.pdbx_strand_id
1 'polypeptide(L)' 'GIFMVLVDGEESDDAEINGNTVVVPFGAETEQIEIIGTFVVPEFGTIAAMILAVAIISIVAISAKSRLSIVPRY' A
#
# COMPACT_ATOMS: atom_id res chain seq x y z
N GLY A 1 -5.52 3.82 -11.57
CA GLY A 1 -5.60 2.94 -12.74
C GLY A 1 -4.31 3.10 -13.50
N ILE A 2 -3.86 2.09 -14.23
CA ILE A 2 -2.70 2.23 -15.11
C ILE A 2 -2.99 3.35 -16.11
N PHE A 3 -2.05 4.26 -16.30
CA PHE A 3 -2.24 5.47 -17.11
C PHE A 3 -1.48 5.41 -18.43
N MET A 4 -0.39 4.64 -18.50
CA MET A 4 0.48 4.58 -19.67
C MET A 4 1.37 3.34 -19.61
N VAL A 5 1.62 2.71 -20.76
CA VAL A 5 2.58 1.62 -20.91
C VAL A 5 3.63 2.06 -21.93
N LEU A 6 4.90 1.85 -21.61
CA LEU A 6 6.00 2.10 -22.53
C LEU A 6 6.72 0.79 -22.84
N VAL A 7 7.12 0.64 -24.10
CA VAL A 7 7.95 -0.45 -24.62
C VAL A 7 9.22 0.20 -25.17
N ASP A 8 10.36 -0.14 -24.57
CA ASP A 8 11.68 0.42 -24.92
C ASP A 8 11.73 1.96 -24.94
N GLY A 9 10.95 2.60 -24.05
CA GLY A 9 10.86 4.05 -23.92
C GLY A 9 9.87 4.72 -24.88
N GLU A 10 9.18 3.96 -25.73
CA GLU A 10 8.09 4.46 -26.59
C GLU A 10 6.71 4.07 -26.02
N GLU A 11 5.76 4.99 -26.06
CA GLU A 11 4.39 4.74 -25.60
C GLU A 11 3.72 3.67 -26.48
N SER A 12 3.14 2.65 -25.84
CA SER A 12 2.47 1.55 -26.52
C SER A 12 0.96 1.75 -26.51
N ASP A 13 0.40 2.05 -27.69
CA ASP A 13 -1.06 2.19 -27.90
C ASP A 13 -1.80 0.85 -27.92
N ASP A 14 -1.08 -0.26 -28.13
CA ASP A 14 -1.66 -1.60 -28.27
C ASP A 14 -1.81 -2.35 -26.92
N ALA A 15 -1.45 -1.72 -25.81
CA ALA A 15 -1.58 -2.31 -24.49
C ALA A 15 -3.05 -2.32 -24.03
N GLU A 16 -3.57 -3.50 -23.67
CA GLU A 16 -4.92 -3.66 -23.13
C GLU A 16 -4.91 -3.72 -21.60
N ILE A 17 -5.74 -2.91 -20.96
CA ILE A 17 -5.87 -2.86 -19.50
C ILE A 17 -7.29 -3.29 -19.10
N ASN A 18 -7.39 -4.45 -18.43
CA ASN A 18 -8.65 -4.97 -17.90
C ASN A 18 -8.58 -5.09 -16.37
N GLY A 19 -8.91 -4.00 -15.67
CA GLY A 19 -8.87 -3.94 -14.20
C GLY A 19 -7.43 -4.03 -13.65
N ASN A 20 -7.08 -5.18 -13.09
CA ASN A 20 -5.74 -5.49 -12.57
C ASN A 20 -4.86 -6.28 -13.56
N THR A 21 -5.41 -6.67 -14.71
CA THR A 21 -4.68 -7.40 -15.75
C THR A 21 -4.22 -6.44 -16.84
N VAL A 22 -2.95 -6.54 -17.22
CA VAL A 22 -2.33 -5.74 -18.29
C VAL A 22 -1.76 -6.70 -19.31
N VAL A 23 -2.18 -6.53 -20.57
CA VAL A 23 -1.66 -7.29 -21.70
C VAL A 23 -0.89 -6.33 -22.59
N VAL A 24 0.44 -6.52 -22.65
CA VAL A 24 1.33 -5.69 -23.46
C VAL A 24 1.88 -6.57 -24.58
N PRO A 25 1.52 -6.32 -25.85
CA PRO A 25 2.19 -6.96 -26.97
C PRO A 25 3.60 -6.34 -27.12
N PHE A 26 4.61 -7.18 -27.24
CA PHE A 26 6.01 -6.75 -27.43
C PHE A 26 6.71 -7.61 -28.47
N GLY A 27 7.72 -7.04 -29.12
CA GLY A 27 8.55 -7.74 -30.11
C GLY A 27 9.57 -8.65 -29.42
N ALA A 28 10.09 -9.65 -30.14
CA ALA A 28 11.12 -10.55 -29.60
C ALA A 28 12.44 -9.83 -29.21
N GLU A 29 12.62 -8.59 -29.66
CA GLU A 29 13.81 -7.77 -29.43
C GLU A 29 13.59 -6.69 -28.36
N THR A 30 12.41 -6.66 -27.72
CA THR A 30 12.10 -5.70 -26.65
C THR A 30 12.94 -6.00 -25.41
N GLU A 31 13.58 -4.98 -24.86
CA GLU A 31 14.46 -5.08 -23.70
C GLU A 31 13.77 -4.63 -22.41
N GLN A 32 12.84 -3.67 -22.51
CA GLN A 32 12.22 -3.04 -21.35
C GLN A 32 10.74 -2.75 -21.58
N ILE A 33 9.93 -3.07 -20.57
CA ILE A 33 8.50 -2.71 -20.50
C ILE A 33 8.27 -1.93 -19.22
N GLU A 34 7.75 -0.71 -19.33
CA GLU A 34 7.45 0.17 -18.21
C GLU A 34 5.94 0.40 -18.10
N ILE A 35 5.40 0.27 -16.90
CA ILE A 35 3.97 0.49 -16.63
C ILE A 35 3.86 1.68 -15.68
N ILE A 36 3.41 2.82 -16.19
CA ILE A 36 3.27 4.06 -15.43
C ILE A 36 1.83 4.22 -14.95
N GLY A 37 1.68 4.69 -13.70
CA GLY A 37 0.37 5.02 -13.15
C GLY A 37 -0.28 3.94 -12.29
N THR A 38 0.42 2.85 -12.00
CA THR A 38 -0.04 1.90 -10.99
C THR A 38 -0.08 2.60 -9.63
N PHE A 39 -1.24 2.65 -8.98
CA PHE A 39 -1.28 3.03 -7.58
C PHE A 39 -0.85 1.81 -6.77
N VAL A 40 0.39 1.82 -6.26
CA VAL A 40 0.79 0.86 -5.24
C VAL A 40 0.06 1.29 -3.97
N VAL A 41 -1.05 0.63 -3.64
CA VAL A 41 -1.56 0.67 -2.26
C VAL A 41 -0.59 -0.22 -1.49
N PRO A 42 0.32 0.31 -0.67
CA PRO A 42 1.21 -0.55 0.09
C PRO A 42 0.32 -1.25 1.13
N GLU A 43 0.31 -2.59 1.18
CA GLU A 43 -0.45 -3.33 2.19
C GLU A 43 0.00 -2.96 3.62
N PHE A 44 1.18 -2.35 3.75
CA PHE A 44 1.67 -1.71 4.96
C PHE A 44 0.66 -0.73 5.57
N GLY A 45 -0.22 -0.09 4.79
CA GLY A 45 -1.24 0.82 5.34
C GLY A 45 -2.18 0.11 6.32
N THR A 46 -2.64 -1.10 5.97
CA THR A 46 -3.54 -1.87 6.85
C THR A 46 -2.82 -2.39 8.09
N ILE A 47 -1.61 -2.93 7.92
CA ILE A 47 -0.79 -3.44 9.02
C ILE A 47 -0.39 -2.30 9.97
N ALA A 48 0.04 -1.15 9.42
CA ALA A 48 0.38 0.03 10.20
C ALA A 48 -0.84 0.59 10.95
N ALA A 49 -2.02 0.64 10.31
CA ALA A 49 -3.26 1.05 10.98
C ALA A 49 -3.65 0.11 12.13
N MET A 50 -3.48 -1.21 11.95
CA MET A 50 -3.72 -2.19 13.02
C MET A 50 -2.74 -2.00 14.19
N ILE A 51 -1.44 -1.86 13.92
CA ILE A 51 -0.43 -1.63 14.95
C ILE A 51 -0.72 -0.32 15.70
N LEU A 52 -1.06 0.74 14.98
CA LEU A 52 -1.42 2.04 15.57
C LEU A 52 -2.63 1.91 16.52
N ALA A 53 -3.70 1.23 16.08
CA ALA A 53 -4.89 1.02 16.90
C ALA A 53 -4.57 0.24 18.18
N VAL A 54 -3.82 -0.87 18.07
CA VAL A 54 -3.39 -1.68 19.22
C VAL A 54 -2.54 -0.87 20.20
N ALA A 55 -1.63 -0.04 19.68
CA ALA A 55 -0.77 0.81 20.50
C ALA A 55 -1.59 1.84 21.30
N ILE A 56 -2.53 2.54 20.66
CA ILE A 56 -3.38 3.54 21.33
C ILE A 56 -4.22 2.87 22.42
N ILE A 57 -4.87 1.75 22.11
CA ILE A 57 -5.69 1.00 23.08
C ILE A 57 -4.84 0.58 24.28
N SER A 58 -3.63 0.07 24.05
CA SER A 58 -2.72 -0.36 25.11
C SER A 58 -2.32 0.81 26.02
N ILE A 59 -1.95 1.95 25.45
CA ILE A 59 -1.58 3.15 26.21
C ILE A 59 -2.74 3.61 27.09
N VAL A 60 -3.95 3.69 26.53
CA VAL A 60 -5.15 4.13 27.27
C VAL A 60 -5.49 3.13 28.38
N ALA A 61 -5.50 1.83 28.09
CA ALA A 61 -5.83 0.80 29.07
C ALA A 61 -4.84 0.79 30.26
N ILE A 62 -3.53 0.87 29.99
CA ILE A 62 -2.49 0.93 31.02
C ILE A 62 -2.60 2.24 31.82
N SER A 63 -2.78 3.37 31.13
CA SER A 63 -2.88 4.69 31.77
C SER A 63 -4.11 4.81 32.65
N ALA A 64 -5.26 4.26 32.23
CA ALA A 64 -6.49 4.23 33.01
C ALA A 64 -6.34 3.37 34.28
N LYS A 65 -5.70 2.20 34.18
CA LYS A 65 -5.43 1.33 35.34
C LYS A 65 -4.47 1.98 36.33
N SER A 66 -3.44 2.69 35.86
CA SER A 66 -2.48 3.41 36.70
C SER A 66 -3.14 4.49 37.56
N ARG A 67 -4.07 5.28 37.00
CA ARG A 67 -4.77 6.36 37.73
C ARG A 67 -5.70 5.86 38.85
N LEU A 68 -6.29 4.66 38.71
CA LEU A 68 -7.18 4.09 39.73
C LEU A 68 -6.43 3.34 40.85
N SER A 69 -5.25 2.79 40.55
CA SER A 69 -4.47 1.95 41.49
C SER A 69 -3.61 2.76 42.48
N ILE A 70 -3.38 4.05 42.23
CA ILE A 70 -2.46 4.90 43.00
C ILE A 70 -3.17 5.74 44.08
N VAL A 71 -4.43 5.44 44.43
CA VAL A 71 -5.05 6.04 45.62
C VAL A 71 -4.39 5.41 46.86
N PRO A 72 -3.54 6.14 47.61
CA PRO A 72 -2.92 5.60 48.81
C PRO A 72 -4.00 5.53 49.89
N ARG A 73 -4.29 4.34 50.41
CA ARG A 73 -5.02 4.24 51.68
C ARG A 73 -4.01 4.44 52.80
N TYR A 74 -4.17 5.54 53.54
CA TYR A 74 -3.58 5.74 54.86
C TYR A 74 -4.14 4.75 55.86
#